data_AF-A0A1Y5RCE7-F1
#
_entry.id   AF-A0A1Y5RCE7-F1
#
_cell.length_a   1.000
_cell.length_b   1.000
_cell.length_c   1.000
_cell.angle_alpha   90.00
_cell.angle_beta   90.00
_cell.angle_gamma   90.00
#
_symmetry.space_group_name_H-M   'P 1'
#
loop_
_entity.id
_entity.type
_entity.pdbx_description
1 polymer ?
#
loop_
_entity_poly.entity_id
_entity_poly.type
_entity_poly.pdbx_seq_one_letter_code
_entity_poly.pdbx_strand_id
1 'polypeptide(L)'
;MTKCKHTAYTRPAKTNAASVGERGRSRWARHLRKKVFNSVPPMEFIIQEEAGVAAAVRRQRNSTSRFRRLEERPRWSTIQLRIEQVATVELLQARHLKATGKEISKAEAVAALMSEGLDRILAHADFGGTTAAADDAPMD
;
A
#
# COMPACT_ATOMS: atom_id res chain seq x y z
N MET A 1 -19.26 20.95 30.83
CA MET A 1 -18.48 19.90 30.14
C MET A 1 -18.83 19.89 28.67
N THR A 2 -18.04 20.58 27.85
CA THR A 2 -18.26 20.73 26.41
C THR A 2 -17.77 19.48 25.69
N LYS A 3 -18.68 18.75 25.02
CA LYS A 3 -18.34 17.56 24.22
C LYS A 3 -17.61 17.98 22.94
N CYS A 4 -16.32 17.68 22.83
CA CYS A 4 -15.60 17.76 21.55
C CYS A 4 -16.20 16.74 20.58
N LYS A 5 -16.83 17.22 19.50
CA LYS A 5 -17.26 16.38 18.38
C LYS A 5 -16.03 15.91 17.62
N HIS A 6 -15.60 14.67 17.83
CA HIS A 6 -14.67 14.02 16.92
C HIS A 6 -15.38 13.88 15.57
N THR A 7 -14.97 14.68 14.58
CA THR A 7 -15.36 14.45 13.19
C THR A 7 -14.62 13.19 12.73
N ALA A 8 -15.25 12.03 12.90
CA ALA A 8 -14.77 10.79 12.30
C ALA A 8 -14.73 11.01 10.78
N TYR A 9 -13.52 11.19 10.23
CA TYR A 9 -13.31 11.36 8.80
C TYR A 9 -14.04 10.22 8.07
N THR A 10 -15.08 10.59 7.33
CA THR A 10 -15.89 9.64 6.58
C THR A 10 -15.51 9.79 5.12
N ARG A 11 -14.75 8.82 4.60
CA ARG A 11 -14.40 8.80 3.18
C ARG A 11 -15.69 8.67 2.37
N PRO A 12 -15.93 9.51 1.35
CA PRO A 12 -17.12 9.42 0.52
C PRO A 12 -17.20 8.04 -0.16
N ALA A 13 -18.21 7.26 0.21
CA ALA A 13 -18.48 5.96 -0.42
C ALA A 13 -19.04 6.19 -1.83
N LYS A 14 -18.50 5.49 -2.83
CA LYS A 14 -18.90 5.53 -4.26
C LYS A 14 -18.51 6.77 -5.06
N THR A 15 -17.29 7.29 -4.86
CA THR A 15 -16.68 8.27 -5.77
C THR A 15 -15.71 7.59 -6.74
N ASN A 16 -15.44 8.20 -7.91
CA ASN A 16 -14.39 7.77 -8.86
C ASN A 16 -13.01 7.58 -8.19
N ALA A 17 -12.79 8.13 -7.00
CA ALA A 17 -11.61 7.88 -6.17
C ALA A 17 -11.45 6.41 -5.74
N ALA A 18 -12.53 5.62 -5.70
CA ALA A 18 -12.45 4.18 -5.42
C ALA A 18 -11.84 3.39 -6.58
N SER A 19 -12.21 3.72 -7.83
CA SER A 19 -11.65 3.09 -9.03
C SER A 19 -10.22 3.54 -9.30
N VAL A 20 -9.89 4.81 -9.01
CA VAL A 20 -8.50 5.32 -9.04
C VAL A 20 -7.63 4.55 -8.04
N GLY A 21 -8.11 4.37 -6.80
CA GLY A 21 -7.39 3.60 -5.79
C GLY A 21 -7.22 2.11 -6.15
N GLU A 22 -8.19 1.49 -6.83
CA GLU A 22 -8.04 0.12 -7.33
C GLU A 22 -6.97 0.03 -8.42
N ARG A 23 -6.99 0.94 -9.40
CA ARG A 23 -5.94 1.02 -10.43
C ARG A 23 -4.56 1.26 -9.82
N GLY A 24 -4.48 2.11 -8.80
CA GLY A 24 -3.25 2.38 -8.04
C GLY A 24 -2.72 1.12 -7.35
N ARG A 25 -3.59 0.39 -6.64
CA ARG A 25 -3.26 -0.92 -6.04
C ARG A 25 -2.77 -1.92 -7.08
N SER A 26 -3.48 -2.09 -8.21
CA SER A 26 -3.07 -3.02 -9.27
C SER A 26 -1.74 -2.61 -9.92
N ARG A 27 -1.45 -1.31 -10.03
CA ARG A 27 -0.16 -0.81 -10.54
C ARG A 27 0.98 -1.20 -9.60
N TRP A 28 0.83 -0.94 -8.31
CA TRP A 28 1.85 -1.28 -7.32
C TRP A 28 2.05 -2.79 -7.20
N ALA A 29 0.97 -3.59 -7.22
CA ALA A 29 1.07 -5.05 -7.22
C ALA A 29 1.85 -5.57 -8.43
N ARG A 30 1.57 -5.04 -9.64
CA ARG A 30 2.35 -5.38 -10.85
C ARG A 30 3.81 -4.98 -10.73
N HIS A 31 4.09 -3.80 -10.20
CA HIS A 31 5.45 -3.31 -10.02
C HIS A 31 6.25 -4.19 -9.04
N LEU A 32 5.66 -4.54 -7.90
CA LEU A 32 6.25 -5.45 -6.93
C LEU A 32 6.50 -6.84 -7.53
N ARG A 33 5.51 -7.41 -8.23
CA ARG A 33 5.65 -8.71 -8.91
C ARG A 33 6.80 -8.71 -9.91
N LYS A 34 6.95 -7.63 -10.70
CA LYS A 34 8.07 -7.46 -11.63
C LYS A 34 9.42 -7.45 -10.90
N LYS A 35 9.53 -6.71 -9.79
CA LYS A 35 10.77 -6.66 -8.98
C LYS A 35 11.11 -8.03 -8.37
N VAL A 36 10.11 -8.76 -7.87
CA VAL A 36 10.30 -10.11 -7.36
C VAL A 36 10.79 -11.06 -8.45
N PHE A 37 10.20 -11.02 -9.64
CA PHE A 37 10.61 -11.89 -10.76
C PHE A 37 12.00 -11.60 -11.30
N ASN A 38 12.53 -10.40 -11.10
CA ASN A 38 13.93 -10.11 -11.40
C ASN A 38 14.90 -10.74 -10.38
N SER A 39 14.41 -11.11 -9.19
CA SER A 39 15.24 -11.57 -8.07
C SER A 39 15.03 -13.06 -7.74
N VAL A 40 13.86 -13.60 -8.05
CA VAL A 40 13.42 -14.96 -7.68
C VAL A 40 12.80 -15.62 -8.92
N PRO A 41 13.02 -16.93 -9.15
CA PRO A 41 12.37 -17.65 -10.25
C PRO A 41 10.85 -17.50 -10.20
N PRO A 42 10.18 -17.18 -11.33
CA PRO A 42 8.73 -16.98 -11.35
C PRO A 42 7.93 -18.17 -10.80
N MET A 43 8.41 -19.39 -11.01
CA MET A 43 7.76 -20.61 -10.53
C MET A 43 7.68 -20.68 -9.00
N GLU A 44 8.73 -20.27 -8.28
CA GLU A 44 8.70 -20.27 -6.81
C GLU A 44 7.63 -19.32 -6.28
N PHE A 45 7.51 -18.14 -6.88
CA PHE A 45 6.49 -17.18 -6.51
C PHE A 45 5.07 -17.69 -6.82
N ILE A 46 4.84 -18.28 -7.99
CA ILE A 46 3.53 -18.83 -8.38
C ILE A 46 3.09 -19.92 -7.39
N ILE A 47 4.00 -20.83 -7.02
CA ILE A 47 3.71 -21.89 -6.04
C ILE A 47 3.28 -21.29 -4.69
N GLN A 48 3.98 -20.25 -4.22
CA GLN A 48 3.63 -19.59 -2.94
C GLN A 48 2.31 -18.80 -3.02
N GLU A 49 2.05 -18.13 -4.14
CA GLU A 49 0.79 -17.43 -4.39
C GLU A 49 -0.38 -18.41 -4.36
N GLU A 50 -0.30 -19.51 -5.12
CA GLU A 50 -1.32 -20.56 -5.17
C GLU A 50 -1.54 -21.24 -3.81
N ALA A 51 -0.46 -21.56 -3.09
CA ALA A 51 -0.55 -22.14 -1.75
C ALA A 51 -1.28 -21.21 -0.77
N GLY A 52 -1.00 -19.89 -0.85
CA GLY A 52 -1.67 -18.87 -0.04
C GLY A 52 -3.17 -18.78 -0.34
N VAL A 53 -3.55 -18.77 -1.62
CA VAL A 53 -4.96 -18.76 -2.05
C VAL A 53 -5.68 -20.04 -1.63
N ALA A 54 -5.07 -21.21 -1.85
CA ALA A 54 -5.64 -22.50 -1.48
C ALA A 54 -5.88 -22.60 0.04
N ALA A 55 -4.93 -22.11 0.86
CA ALA A 55 -5.08 -22.05 2.31
C ALA A 55 -6.23 -21.12 2.74
N ALA A 56 -6.39 -19.97 2.07
CA ALA A 56 -7.49 -19.04 2.33
C ALA A 56 -8.86 -19.65 1.98
N VAL A 57 -8.96 -20.29 0.81
CA VAL A 57 -10.20 -20.96 0.34
C VAL A 57 -10.62 -22.09 1.27
N ARG A 58 -9.66 -22.93 1.73
CA ARG A 58 -9.95 -24.01 2.68
C ARG A 58 -10.49 -23.49 4.01
N ARG A 59 -9.93 -22.39 4.52
CA ARG A 59 -10.42 -21.76 5.76
C ARG A 59 -11.82 -21.19 5.60
N GLN A 60 -12.08 -20.51 4.49
CA GLN A 60 -13.41 -19.97 4.18
C GLN A 60 -14.46 -21.08 4.04
N ARG A 61 -14.11 -22.22 3.44
CA ARG A 61 -15.02 -23.36 3.29
C ARG A 61 -15.37 -24.04 4.62
N ASN A 62 -14.43 -24.05 5.56
CA ASN A 62 -14.63 -24.63 6.89
C ASN A 62 -15.34 -23.67 7.86
N SER A 63 -15.76 -22.50 7.37
CA SER A 63 -16.52 -21.50 8.10
C SER A 63 -18.02 -21.75 8.05
N THR A 64 -18.62 -22.06 9.20
CA THR A 64 -20.08 -22.14 9.35
C THR A 64 -20.68 -20.92 10.04
N SER A 65 -19.87 -19.94 10.48
CA SER A 65 -20.33 -18.79 11.27
C SER A 65 -20.20 -17.47 10.53
N ARG A 66 -21.28 -16.68 10.51
CA ARG A 66 -21.30 -15.31 9.97
C ARG A 66 -20.32 -14.37 10.68
N PHE A 67 -19.99 -14.64 11.95
CA PHE A 67 -19.04 -13.84 12.74
C PHE A 67 -17.57 -14.22 12.51
N ARG A 68 -17.29 -15.46 12.05
CA ARG A 68 -15.92 -15.90 11.72
C ARG A 68 -15.40 -15.42 10.37
N ARG A 69 -16.27 -14.95 9.46
CA ARG A 69 -15.83 -14.43 8.15
C ARG A 69 -14.84 -13.27 8.24
N LEU A 70 -14.85 -12.50 9.32
CA LEU A 70 -13.84 -11.46 9.57
C LEU A 70 -12.48 -12.04 10.04
N GLU A 71 -12.50 -13.14 10.80
CA GLU A 71 -11.31 -13.82 11.34
C GLU A 71 -10.66 -14.80 10.34
N GLU A 72 -11.40 -15.23 9.33
CA GLU A 72 -10.95 -16.21 8.31
C GLU A 72 -10.23 -15.61 7.13
N ARG A 73 -10.14 -14.29 7.11
CA ARG A 73 -9.11 -13.60 6.34
C ARG A 73 -7.77 -14.27 6.64
N PRO A 74 -6.93 -14.59 5.63
CA PRO A 74 -5.63 -15.20 5.88
C PRO A 74 -4.94 -14.39 6.99
N ARG A 75 -4.36 -15.03 8.03
CA ARG A 75 -3.85 -14.30 9.21
C ARG A 75 -2.85 -13.18 8.85
N TRP A 76 -2.23 -13.29 7.67
CA TRP A 76 -1.30 -12.34 7.06
C TRP A 76 -1.97 -11.21 6.24
N SER A 77 -3.27 -11.28 5.97
CA SER A 77 -4.03 -10.25 5.26
C SER A 77 -4.42 -9.06 6.14
N THR A 78 -4.30 -9.21 7.45
CA THR A 78 -4.39 -8.12 8.43
C THR A 78 -3.16 -8.18 9.32
N ILE A 79 -2.08 -7.51 8.90
CA ILE A 79 -0.90 -7.33 9.74
C ILE A 79 -1.17 -6.13 10.65
N GLN A 80 -1.08 -6.34 11.97
CA GLN A 80 -1.04 -5.23 12.91
C GLN A 80 0.34 -4.58 12.78
N LEU A 81 0.35 -3.34 12.30
CA LEU A 81 1.57 -2.54 12.24
C LEU A 81 1.89 -2.00 13.63
N ARG A 82 3.17 -1.98 13.99
CA ARG A 82 3.63 -1.28 15.19
C ARG A 82 3.46 0.23 15.02
N ILE A 83 3.40 0.96 16.14
CA ILE A 83 3.11 2.40 16.13
C ILE A 83 4.11 3.20 15.28
N GLU A 84 5.37 2.80 15.25
CA GLU A 84 6.44 3.43 14.46
C GLU A 84 6.22 3.21 12.95
N GLN A 85 5.75 2.03 12.57
CA GLN A 85 5.41 1.70 11.19
C GLN A 85 4.17 2.50 10.75
N VAL A 86 3.18 2.65 11.63
CA VAL A 86 2.01 3.49 11.38
C VAL A 86 2.42 4.95 11.17
N ALA A 87 3.26 5.49 12.04
CA ALA A 87 3.78 6.86 11.92
C ALA A 87 4.54 7.06 10.60
N THR A 88 5.33 6.06 10.17
CA THR A 88 6.04 6.09 8.88
C THR A 88 5.06 6.17 7.71
N VAL A 89 4.01 5.34 7.70
CA VAL A 89 2.98 5.36 6.65
C VAL A 89 2.26 6.70 6.62
N GLU A 90 1.88 7.23 7.78
CA GLU A 90 1.18 8.52 7.87
C GLU A 90 2.06 9.70 7.44
N LEU A 91 3.36 9.67 7.76
CA LEU A 91 4.35 10.62 7.26
C LEU A 91 4.41 10.59 5.73
N LEU A 92 4.48 9.40 5.11
CA LEU A 92 4.50 9.27 3.66
C LEU A 92 3.22 9.78 3.00
N GLN A 93 2.05 9.52 3.59
CA GLN A 93 0.78 10.08 3.11
C GLN A 93 0.77 11.62 3.17
N ALA A 94 1.24 12.20 4.29
CA ALA A 94 1.32 13.64 4.46
C ALA A 94 2.28 14.29 3.46
N ARG A 95 3.45 13.68 3.23
CA ARG A 95 4.42 14.14 2.22
C ARG A 95 3.85 14.08 0.81
N HIS A 96 3.17 12.98 0.46
CA HIS A 96 2.54 12.84 -0.85
C HIS A 96 1.45 13.89 -1.08
N LEU A 97 0.61 14.12 -0.07
CA LEU A 97 -0.43 15.15 -0.13
C LEU A 97 0.19 16.55 -0.31
N LYS A 98 1.26 16.84 0.42
CA LYS A 98 1.97 18.13 0.31
C LYS A 98 2.61 18.33 -1.07
N ALA A 99 3.18 17.29 -1.66
CA ALA A 99 3.87 17.38 -2.95
C ALA A 99 2.91 17.39 -4.15
N THR A 100 1.86 16.57 -4.12
CA THR A 100 0.97 16.35 -5.28
C THR A 100 -0.41 16.99 -5.16
N GLY A 101 -0.79 17.45 -3.96
CA GLY A 101 -2.14 17.91 -3.65
C GLY A 101 -3.18 16.79 -3.59
N LYS A 102 -2.77 15.51 -3.64
CA LYS A 102 -3.67 14.34 -3.70
C LYS A 102 -3.44 13.39 -2.53
N GLU A 103 -4.55 12.95 -1.93
CA GLU A 103 -4.52 11.87 -0.95
C GLU A 103 -4.26 10.53 -1.62
N ILE A 104 -3.38 9.73 -1.01
CA ILE A 104 -3.20 8.30 -1.32
C ILE A 104 -3.71 7.47 -0.16
N SER A 105 -4.20 6.26 -0.44
CA SER A 105 -4.65 5.34 0.61
C SER A 105 -3.46 4.74 1.39
N LYS A 106 -3.72 4.29 2.62
CA LYS A 106 -2.72 3.59 3.46
C LYS A 106 -2.13 2.38 2.73
N ALA A 107 -2.96 1.63 2.02
CA ALA A 107 -2.52 0.47 1.23
C ALA A 107 -1.57 0.87 0.09
N GLU A 108 -1.81 2.00 -0.57
CA GLU A 108 -0.92 2.51 -1.62
C GLU A 108 0.41 3.00 -1.05
N ALA A 109 0.39 3.70 0.10
CA ALA A 109 1.61 4.12 0.77
C ALA A 109 2.47 2.92 1.22
N VAL A 110 1.84 1.88 1.78
CA VAL A 110 2.54 0.62 2.14
C VAL A 110 3.08 -0.09 0.89
N ALA A 111 2.29 -0.19 -0.17
CA ALA A 111 2.73 -0.85 -1.40
C ALA A 111 3.89 -0.12 -2.07
N ALA A 112 3.86 1.22 -2.08
CA ALA A 112 5.00 2.04 -2.48
C ALA A 112 6.22 1.69 -1.64
N LEU A 113 6.10 1.76 -0.29
CA LEU A 113 7.16 1.45 0.67
C LEU A 113 7.82 0.09 0.44
N MET A 114 7.02 -0.95 0.27
CA MET A 114 7.53 -2.30 0.03
C MET A 114 8.25 -2.44 -1.32
N SER A 115 7.81 -1.68 -2.32
CA SER A 115 8.32 -1.83 -3.68
C SER A 115 9.59 -1.02 -3.94
N GLU A 116 9.70 0.20 -3.39
CA GLU A 116 10.85 1.08 -3.61
C GLU A 116 11.83 1.13 -2.44
N GLY A 117 11.36 0.83 -1.22
CA GLY A 117 12.13 1.07 0.00
C GLY A 117 12.06 2.52 0.46
N LEU A 118 12.38 2.77 1.73
CA LEU A 118 12.18 4.07 2.37
C LEU A 118 13.01 5.19 1.71
N ASP A 119 14.30 4.96 1.52
CA ASP A 119 15.23 5.98 1.02
C ASP A 119 14.85 6.47 -0.38
N ARG A 120 14.51 5.54 -1.27
CA ARG A 120 14.10 5.86 -2.65
C ARG A 120 12.78 6.62 -2.70
N ILE A 121 11.84 6.30 -1.81
CA ILE A 121 10.56 7.01 -1.75
C ILE A 121 10.74 8.42 -1.25
N LEU A 122 11.56 8.63 -0.21
CA LEU A 122 11.81 9.96 0.32
C LEU A 122 12.50 10.87 -0.72
N ALA A 123 13.30 10.28 -1.62
CA ALA A 123 13.91 10.97 -2.75
C ALA A 123 12.98 11.16 -3.97
N HIS A 124 11.81 10.53 -3.99
CA HIS A 124 10.88 10.61 -5.12
C HIS A 124 10.09 11.92 -5.13
N ALA A 125 9.89 12.50 -6.32
CA ALA A 125 9.20 13.79 -6.50
C ALA A 125 7.78 13.80 -5.91
N ASP A 126 7.00 12.74 -6.13
CA ASP A 126 5.66 12.57 -5.55
C ASP A 126 5.62 12.59 -4.02
N PHE A 127 6.76 12.48 -3.33
CA PHE A 127 6.89 12.54 -1.87
C PHE A 127 7.76 13.72 -1.41
N GLY A 128 7.97 14.71 -2.28
CA GLY A 128 8.72 15.93 -1.99
C GLY A 128 10.24 15.74 -2.00
N GLY A 129 10.73 14.69 -2.64
CA GLY A 129 12.15 14.53 -2.94
C GLY A 129 12.55 15.42 -4.12
N THR A 130 13.69 16.07 -3.99
CA THR A 130 14.30 16.81 -5.09
C THR A 130 15.00 15.77 -5.96
N THR A 131 14.44 15.42 -7.11
CA THR A 131 15.21 14.69 -8.11
C THR A 131 16.38 15.59 -8.48
N ALA A 132 17.57 15.28 -7.95
CA ALA A 132 18.82 15.82 -8.44
C ALA A 132 19.03 15.26 -9.86
N ALA A 133 18.34 15.88 -10.81
CA ALA A 133 18.57 15.81 -12.23
C ALA A 133 18.59 17.26 -12.72
N ALA A 134 19.52 18.02 -12.15
CA ALA A 134 20.07 19.23 -12.75
C ALA A 134 21.42 18.82 -13.34
N ASP A 135 21.39 17.93 -14.32
CA ASP A 135 22.48 17.78 -15.29
C ASP A 135 22.29 18.89 -16.36
N ASP A 136 22.29 20.14 -15.93
CA ASP A 136 22.65 21.28 -16.77
C ASP A 136 24.13 21.54 -16.52
N ALA A 137 24.98 20.71 -17.12
CA ALA A 137 26.37 21.07 -17.32
C ALA A 137 26.44 21.98 -18.57
N PRO A 138 26.87 23.25 -18.44
CA PRO A 138 27.20 24.04 -19.61
C PRO A 138 28.41 23.37 -20.29
N MET A 139 28.21 22.91 -21.53
CA MET A 139 29.31 22.62 -22.44
C MET A 139 29.91 23.97 -22.84
N ASP A 140 31.08 24.27 -22.29
CA ASP A 140 32.04 25.24 -22.84
C ASP A 140 32.74 24.64 -24.08
#